data_AF-G3SYZ6-F1
#
_entry.id   AF-G3SYZ6-F1
#
_cell.length_a   1.000
_cell.length_b   1.000
_cell.length_c   1.000
_cell.angle_alpha   90.00
_cell.angle_beta   90.00
_cell.angle_gamma   90.00
#
_symmetry.space_group_name_H-M   'P 1'
#
loop_
_entity.id
_entity.type
_entity.pdbx_description
1 polymer ?
#
loop_
_entity_poly.entity_id
_entity_poly.type
_entity_poly.pdbx_seq_one_letter_code
_entity_poly.pdbx_strand_id
1 'polypeptide(L)'
;MNFSRSFSQTPSVFLHGTGGGWGRPGRCPRAPSVHGGAGGVRISLSSTRPSCLPPRRSWGSIRGSSLLGGNEKETMQNLNDRLASYLEKVQALEEANVKLETHILEWHQQRDRGEKRDYSQYEENISRLQEQIMDGKINNAQVIVLIDNARMAVNDFSLKYENEQSFKKDLEIEVESLRKTLDDLTIVTTDLEQEVEGMRKELILMKKHHEQEVEKRHAPNDFKVNVKVDTTPGEDLLKILEDMRQEYESIIKKKHQDLDTWFKEQSAAMSQEVTTPAVVQSNQSDIHELKRTFQALEIDLQAQCSRKSALENMLSETKSRYTYQLQDMQQIISHYEEELRHLRHDLERQNNEYKVLLGIKTHLEKEIATYRQLLEGESEGIIEDSKSSVKVSTAPKIKAITQESINGRIVLSQVNEIQKSV
;
A
#
# COMPACT_ATOMS: atom_id res chain seq x y z
N MET A 1 -43.84 14.33 -17.35
CA MET A 1 -43.54 15.17 -18.53
C MET A 1 -42.07 15.56 -18.47
N ASN A 2 -41.40 15.39 -19.61
CA ASN A 2 -40.09 15.92 -20.03
C ASN A 2 -38.81 15.27 -19.49
N PHE A 3 -38.43 14.25 -20.26
CA PHE A 3 -37.09 13.72 -20.55
C PHE A 3 -36.08 14.81 -20.98
N SER A 4 -34.79 14.54 -20.76
CA SER A 4 -33.74 14.77 -21.77
C SER A 4 -32.53 13.86 -21.55
N ARG A 5 -32.32 12.95 -22.51
CA ARG A 5 -31.09 12.19 -22.77
C ARG A 5 -30.13 13.05 -23.59
N SER A 6 -28.82 12.81 -23.50
CA SER A 6 -27.95 12.98 -24.67
C SER A 6 -26.83 11.94 -24.67
N PHE A 7 -26.50 11.54 -25.89
CA PHE A 7 -25.73 10.40 -26.35
C PHE A 7 -24.71 10.99 -27.32
N SER A 8 -23.46 10.53 -27.35
CA SER A 8 -22.55 10.87 -28.44
C SER A 8 -21.59 9.73 -28.77
N GLN A 9 -21.66 9.33 -30.04
CA GLN A 9 -20.89 8.33 -30.75
C GLN A 9 -19.49 8.83 -31.13
N THR A 10 -18.63 7.86 -31.42
CA THR A 10 -17.35 7.94 -32.14
C THR A 10 -17.54 8.41 -33.61
N PRO A 11 -16.45 8.69 -34.33
CA PRO A 11 -16.05 7.71 -35.34
C PRO A 11 -14.52 7.53 -35.53
N SER A 12 -14.19 6.43 -36.19
CA SER A 12 -12.88 5.96 -36.66
C SER A 12 -12.60 6.41 -38.10
N VAL A 13 -11.32 6.65 -38.47
CA VAL A 13 -10.84 6.63 -39.86
C VAL A 13 -9.39 6.11 -39.93
N PHE A 14 -9.15 5.19 -40.85
CA PHE A 14 -7.87 4.61 -41.30
C PHE A 14 -7.13 5.52 -42.30
N LEU A 15 -5.79 5.43 -42.37
CA LEU A 15 -5.05 5.51 -43.66
C LEU A 15 -3.61 4.96 -43.56
N HIS A 16 -3.14 4.48 -44.71
CA HIS A 16 -2.01 3.58 -44.98
C HIS A 16 -0.94 4.32 -45.84
N GLY A 17 0.31 3.83 -45.85
CA GLY A 17 1.31 4.11 -46.91
C GLY A 17 2.72 4.47 -46.37
N THR A 18 3.78 3.65 -46.46
CA THR A 18 4.61 3.14 -47.59
C THR A 18 5.88 3.96 -47.91
N GLY A 19 7.04 3.26 -47.95
CA GLY A 19 8.31 3.65 -48.61
C GLY A 19 9.46 3.94 -47.62
N GLY A 20 10.70 3.44 -47.71
CA GLY A 20 11.44 2.71 -48.75
C GLY A 20 12.83 3.35 -48.98
N GLY A 21 13.93 2.58 -48.93
CA GLY A 21 15.29 2.95 -49.41
C GLY A 21 16.36 3.12 -48.31
N TRP A 22 17.22 2.14 -48.00
CA TRP A 22 18.47 1.67 -48.67
C TRP A 22 19.66 2.64 -48.64
N GLY A 23 20.74 2.24 -47.95
CA GLY A 23 22.06 2.89 -47.97
C GLY A 23 23.13 2.16 -47.13
N ARG A 24 23.79 1.16 -47.72
CA ARG A 24 25.10 0.58 -47.31
C ARG A 24 26.23 1.38 -48.01
N PRO A 25 27.56 1.16 -47.80
CA PRO A 25 28.27 0.16 -46.97
C PRO A 25 29.50 0.68 -46.15
N GLY A 26 29.95 -0.09 -45.16
CA GLY A 26 31.26 0.11 -44.50
C GLY A 26 31.79 -1.19 -43.90
N ARG A 27 33.08 -1.49 -44.11
CA ARG A 27 33.76 -2.80 -44.00
C ARG A 27 34.03 -3.34 -42.57
N CYS A 28 34.42 -4.62 -42.57
CA CYS A 28 35.22 -5.40 -41.59
C CYS A 28 34.46 -6.21 -40.52
N PRO A 29 34.39 -7.55 -40.61
CA PRO A 29 34.20 -8.39 -39.44
C PRO A 29 35.53 -8.51 -38.69
N ARG A 30 35.65 -7.69 -37.65
CA ARG A 30 36.57 -7.90 -36.53
C ARG A 30 36.02 -9.08 -35.71
N ALA A 31 36.88 -10.04 -35.38
CA ALA A 31 36.51 -11.17 -34.53
C ALA A 31 35.97 -10.69 -33.17
N PRO A 32 34.98 -11.39 -32.56
CA PRO A 32 34.45 -11.01 -31.27
C PRO A 32 35.51 -11.26 -30.18
N SER A 33 36.04 -10.18 -29.62
CA SER A 33 36.78 -10.21 -28.36
C SER A 33 35.78 -10.34 -27.21
N VAL A 34 35.73 -11.52 -26.58
CA VAL A 34 35.09 -11.66 -25.27
C VAL A 34 36.08 -11.17 -24.22
N HIS A 35 35.83 -9.96 -23.72
CA HIS A 35 36.41 -9.48 -22.48
C HIS A 35 35.62 -10.08 -21.32
N GLY A 36 36.21 -11.09 -20.68
CA GLY A 36 35.85 -11.54 -19.34
C GLY A 36 37.11 -11.44 -18.47
N GLY A 37 37.05 -10.60 -17.45
CA GLY A 37 38.17 -10.30 -16.57
C GLY A 37 38.60 -11.46 -15.66
N ALA A 38 39.69 -11.19 -14.95
CA ALA A 38 40.29 -11.95 -13.85
C ALA A 38 41.07 -13.23 -14.22
N GLY A 39 42.36 -13.04 -14.46
CA GLY A 39 43.45 -13.90 -13.95
C GLY A 39 43.24 -15.40 -13.97
N GLY A 40 43.41 -16.02 -15.15
CA GLY A 40 43.53 -17.47 -15.29
C GLY A 40 44.43 -17.81 -16.47
N VAL A 41 45.65 -18.25 -16.19
CA VAL A 41 46.60 -18.75 -17.19
C VAL A 41 45.97 -19.98 -17.88
N ARG A 42 45.77 -19.90 -19.21
CA ARG A 42 45.29 -21.03 -20.01
C ARG A 42 46.49 -21.87 -20.44
N ILE A 43 46.64 -23.07 -19.89
CA ILE A 43 47.61 -24.07 -20.38
C ILE A 43 46.95 -24.79 -21.56
N SER A 44 47.46 -24.55 -22.77
CA SER A 44 47.05 -25.28 -23.98
C SER A 44 48.03 -26.42 -24.24
N LEU A 45 47.57 -27.66 -24.10
CA LEU A 45 48.32 -28.85 -24.52
C LEU A 45 48.10 -29.06 -26.02
N SER A 46 49.09 -28.72 -26.84
CA SER A 46 49.12 -29.04 -28.27
C SER A 46 49.61 -30.47 -28.47
N SER A 47 48.75 -31.35 -29.01
CA SER A 47 49.16 -32.64 -29.58
C SER A 47 49.70 -32.42 -30.99
N THR A 48 51.02 -32.35 -31.12
CA THR A 48 51.71 -32.36 -32.41
C THR A 48 51.93 -33.80 -32.84
N ARG A 49 51.22 -34.25 -33.87
CA ARG A 49 51.57 -35.44 -34.65
C ARG A 49 52.86 -35.15 -35.43
N PRO A 50 53.95 -35.93 -35.30
CA PRO A 50 55.08 -35.80 -36.20
C PRO A 50 54.78 -36.58 -37.49
N SER A 51 54.52 -35.83 -38.57
CA SER A 51 54.60 -36.33 -39.93
C SER A 51 56.07 -36.35 -40.38
N CYS A 52 56.71 -37.52 -40.40
CA CYS A 52 57.98 -37.74 -41.06
C CYS A 52 57.94 -39.06 -41.84
N LEU A 53 57.83 -38.95 -43.17
CA LEU A 53 58.11 -40.03 -44.11
C LEU A 53 59.62 -40.33 -44.09
N PRO A 54 60.08 -41.58 -44.00
CA PRO A 54 61.43 -41.94 -44.43
C PRO A 54 61.43 -42.33 -45.92
N PRO A 55 62.51 -42.03 -46.66
CA PRO A 55 62.62 -42.37 -48.07
C PRO A 55 62.91 -43.87 -48.26
N ARG A 56 62.25 -44.42 -49.27
CA ARG A 56 62.55 -45.67 -49.97
C ARG A 56 64.06 -45.82 -50.22
N ARG A 57 64.69 -46.80 -49.57
CA ARG A 57 65.99 -47.35 -49.98
C ARG A 57 65.89 -48.86 -50.16
N SER A 58 66.04 -49.24 -51.43
CA SER A 58 66.40 -50.56 -51.92
C SER A 58 67.70 -51.02 -51.27
N TRP A 59 67.75 -52.25 -50.78
CA TRP A 59 69.02 -52.93 -50.58
C TRP A 59 68.99 -54.31 -51.23
N GLY A 60 69.89 -54.44 -52.21
CA GLY A 60 70.16 -55.65 -52.94
C GLY A 60 70.93 -56.66 -52.11
N SER A 61 70.79 -57.89 -52.56
CA SER A 61 71.49 -59.10 -52.13
C SER A 61 73.00 -58.97 -52.27
N ILE A 62 73.77 -59.26 -51.21
CA ILE A 62 75.15 -59.76 -51.30
C ILE A 62 75.31 -60.96 -50.35
N ARG A 63 75.20 -62.14 -50.96
CA ARG A 63 75.99 -63.37 -50.80
C ARG A 63 77.03 -63.45 -49.64
N GLY A 64 76.72 -64.32 -48.68
CA GLY A 64 77.53 -65.47 -48.25
C GLY A 64 78.82 -65.26 -47.44
N SER A 65 78.84 -65.78 -46.20
CA SER A 65 79.68 -66.94 -45.81
C SER A 65 79.72 -67.14 -44.28
N SER A 66 79.43 -68.39 -43.90
CA SER A 66 80.19 -69.20 -42.93
C SER A 66 80.22 -68.86 -41.43
N LEU A 67 79.86 -69.90 -40.68
CA LEU A 67 80.40 -70.37 -39.40
C LEU A 67 79.71 -69.93 -38.08
N LEU A 68 78.88 -70.85 -37.61
CA LEU A 68 78.45 -71.07 -36.23
C LEU A 68 79.61 -70.92 -35.22
N GLY A 69 79.44 -70.05 -34.21
CA GLY A 69 80.26 -70.05 -32.98
C GLY A 69 80.67 -68.69 -32.40
N GLY A 70 79.81 -67.65 -32.39
CA GLY A 70 80.16 -66.34 -31.80
C GLY A 70 79.00 -65.44 -31.34
N ASN A 71 77.75 -65.88 -31.50
CA ASN A 71 76.60 -64.97 -31.48
C ASN A 71 76.09 -64.61 -30.08
N GLU A 72 76.38 -65.39 -29.03
CA GLU A 72 75.84 -65.13 -27.68
C GLU A 72 76.53 -63.94 -26.98
N LYS A 73 77.83 -63.74 -27.22
CA LYS A 73 78.57 -62.63 -26.63
C LYS A 73 78.22 -61.29 -27.26
N GLU A 74 78.00 -61.28 -28.58
CA GLU A 74 77.58 -60.08 -29.33
C GLU A 74 76.12 -59.71 -29.03
N THR A 75 75.23 -60.70 -28.88
CA THR A 75 73.86 -60.44 -28.41
C THR A 75 73.84 -59.94 -26.96
N MET A 76 74.68 -60.49 -26.07
CA MET A 76 74.83 -59.98 -24.70
C MET A 76 75.43 -58.57 -24.65
N GLN A 77 76.38 -58.24 -25.53
CA GLN A 77 76.90 -56.87 -25.66
C GLN A 77 75.82 -55.92 -26.16
N ASN A 78 75.05 -56.28 -27.19
CA ASN A 78 73.95 -55.46 -27.70
C ASN A 78 72.87 -55.22 -26.63
N LEU A 79 72.54 -56.23 -25.84
CA LEU A 79 71.61 -56.10 -24.71
C LEU A 79 72.19 -55.20 -23.60
N ASN A 80 73.47 -55.33 -23.28
CA ASN A 80 74.14 -54.46 -22.30
C ASN A 80 74.24 -53.01 -22.78
N ASP A 81 74.53 -52.77 -24.06
CA ASP A 81 74.55 -51.43 -24.65
C ASP A 81 73.15 -50.81 -24.68
N ARG A 82 72.13 -51.64 -24.94
CA ARG A 82 70.73 -51.22 -24.85
C ARG A 82 70.31 -50.95 -23.40
N LEU A 83 70.80 -51.70 -22.43
CA LEU A 83 70.56 -51.46 -21.00
C LEU A 83 71.29 -50.19 -20.53
N ALA A 84 72.53 -49.98 -20.95
CA ALA A 84 73.30 -48.77 -20.67
C ALA A 84 72.59 -47.52 -21.22
N SER A 85 72.14 -47.55 -22.47
CA SER A 85 71.35 -46.46 -23.05
C SER A 85 69.96 -46.30 -22.42
N TYR A 86 69.39 -47.36 -21.83
CA TYR A 86 68.16 -47.25 -21.04
C TYR A 86 68.42 -46.59 -19.68
N LEU A 87 69.50 -46.96 -18.99
CA LEU A 87 69.92 -46.33 -17.73
C LEU A 87 70.28 -44.86 -17.92
N GLU A 88 70.98 -44.51 -19.00
CA GLU A 88 71.29 -43.12 -19.34
C GLU A 88 70.02 -42.30 -19.61
N LYS A 89 69.02 -42.89 -20.29
CA LYS A 89 67.70 -42.25 -20.48
C LYS A 89 66.93 -42.12 -19.16
N VAL A 90 66.99 -43.11 -18.28
CA VAL A 90 66.36 -43.04 -16.95
C VAL A 90 67.00 -41.92 -16.13
N GLN A 91 68.33 -41.82 -16.11
CA GLN A 91 69.04 -40.73 -15.43
C GLN A 91 68.68 -39.36 -16.02
N ALA A 92 68.65 -39.22 -17.34
CA ALA A 92 68.25 -37.97 -17.98
C ALA A 92 66.79 -37.57 -17.66
N LEU A 93 65.88 -38.54 -17.54
CA LEU A 93 64.49 -38.31 -17.13
C LEU A 93 64.38 -37.99 -15.64
N GLU A 94 65.17 -38.61 -14.78
CA GLU A 94 65.25 -38.29 -13.35
C GLU A 94 65.76 -36.86 -13.14
N GLU A 95 66.82 -36.46 -13.85
CA GLU A 95 67.31 -35.07 -13.82
C GLU A 95 66.29 -34.06 -14.35
N ALA A 96 65.57 -34.41 -15.42
CA ALA A 96 64.51 -33.57 -15.96
C ALA A 96 63.33 -33.46 -14.97
N ASN A 97 62.96 -34.55 -14.29
CA ASN A 97 61.93 -34.53 -13.26
C ASN A 97 62.33 -33.66 -12.08
N VAL A 98 63.56 -33.78 -11.57
CA VAL A 98 64.05 -32.92 -10.48
C VAL A 98 64.04 -31.44 -10.88
N LYS A 99 64.40 -31.11 -12.12
CA LYS A 99 64.31 -29.73 -12.65
C LYS A 99 62.85 -29.25 -12.74
N LEU A 100 61.92 -30.11 -13.15
CA LEU A 100 60.50 -29.76 -13.17
C LEU A 100 59.92 -29.60 -11.77
N GLU A 101 60.29 -30.46 -10.82
CA GLU A 101 59.88 -30.37 -9.41
C GLU A 101 60.36 -29.06 -8.77
N THR A 102 61.63 -28.69 -9.01
CA THR A 102 62.17 -27.41 -8.53
C THR A 102 61.46 -26.21 -9.16
N HIS A 103 61.20 -26.22 -10.48
CA HIS A 103 60.42 -25.17 -11.12
C HIS A 103 58.97 -25.08 -10.62
N ILE A 104 58.33 -26.22 -10.32
CA ILE A 104 56.98 -26.24 -9.72
C ILE A 104 57.01 -25.60 -8.33
N LEU A 105 57.99 -25.96 -7.50
CA LEU A 105 58.15 -25.39 -6.16
C LEU A 105 58.42 -23.89 -6.21
N GLU A 106 59.30 -23.43 -7.10
CA GLU A 106 59.58 -22.01 -7.33
C GLU A 106 58.33 -21.26 -7.80
N TRP A 107 57.55 -21.85 -8.72
CA TRP A 107 56.31 -21.26 -9.20
C TRP A 107 55.26 -21.11 -8.09
N HIS A 108 55.11 -22.13 -7.25
CA HIS A 108 54.24 -22.05 -6.07
C HIS A 108 54.71 -20.99 -5.09
N GLN A 109 56.02 -20.92 -4.81
CA GLN A 109 56.57 -19.93 -3.90
C GLN A 109 56.43 -18.49 -4.43
N GLN A 110 56.59 -18.28 -5.74
CA GLN A 110 56.37 -16.97 -6.37
C GLN A 110 54.88 -16.59 -6.41
N ARG A 111 53.99 -17.56 -6.63
CA ARG A 111 52.54 -17.36 -6.58
C ARG A 111 52.05 -16.99 -5.19
N ASP A 112 52.54 -17.66 -4.16
CA ASP A 112 52.15 -17.41 -2.77
C ASP A 112 52.74 -16.10 -2.22
N ARG A 113 53.78 -15.56 -2.86
CA ARG A 113 54.35 -14.22 -2.62
C ARG A 113 53.62 -13.10 -3.36
N GLY A 114 52.64 -13.40 -4.22
CA GLY A 114 51.76 -12.38 -4.76
C GLY A 114 51.00 -11.72 -3.60
N GLU A 115 51.13 -10.41 -3.45
CA GLU A 115 50.51 -9.61 -2.38
C GLU A 115 49.07 -10.09 -2.13
N LYS A 116 48.85 -10.74 -0.98
CA LYS A 116 47.50 -11.00 -0.48
C LYS A 116 46.90 -9.61 -0.25
N ARG A 117 46.05 -9.17 -1.17
CA ARG A 117 45.36 -7.88 -1.05
C ARG A 117 44.55 -7.92 0.23
N ASP A 118 44.80 -6.97 1.12
CA ASP A 118 44.10 -6.89 2.40
C ASP A 118 42.64 -6.47 2.16
N TYR A 119 41.73 -7.44 2.21
CA TYR A 119 40.28 -7.19 2.05
C TYR A 119 39.58 -6.79 3.37
N SER A 120 40.32 -6.74 4.47
CA SER A 120 39.79 -6.46 5.82
C SER A 120 38.95 -5.16 5.89
N GLN A 121 39.35 -4.10 5.18
CA GLN A 121 38.58 -2.86 5.12
C GLN A 121 37.21 -3.02 4.42
N TYR A 122 37.13 -3.89 3.40
CA TYR A 122 35.87 -4.19 2.73
C TYR A 122 34.98 -5.07 3.61
N GLU A 123 35.57 -6.00 4.36
CA GLU A 123 34.84 -6.83 5.31
C GLU A 123 34.22 -5.98 6.43
N GLU A 124 34.97 -5.05 7.03
CA GLU A 124 34.43 -4.10 8.02
C GLU A 124 33.28 -3.26 7.47
N ASN A 125 33.42 -2.74 6.24
CA ASN A 125 32.36 -1.99 5.58
C ASN A 125 31.12 -2.85 5.29
N ILE A 126 31.30 -4.09 4.86
CA ILE A 126 30.20 -5.04 4.62
C ILE A 126 29.50 -5.37 5.93
N SER A 127 30.24 -5.66 7.01
CA SER A 127 29.67 -5.93 8.33
C SER A 127 28.89 -4.73 8.86
N ARG A 128 29.42 -3.51 8.72
CA ARG A 128 28.70 -2.29 9.10
C ARG A 128 27.41 -2.09 8.30
N LEU A 129 27.44 -2.33 6.99
CA LEU A 129 26.23 -2.25 6.15
C LEU A 129 25.20 -3.33 6.53
N GLN A 130 25.65 -4.54 6.88
CA GLN A 130 24.77 -5.60 7.36
C GLN A 130 24.10 -5.23 8.68
N GLU A 131 24.84 -4.64 9.62
CA GLU A 131 24.30 -4.14 10.89
C GLU A 131 23.23 -3.05 10.65
N GLN A 132 23.53 -2.06 9.80
CA GLN A 132 22.57 -1.03 9.42
C GLN A 132 21.29 -1.59 8.78
N ILE A 133 21.42 -2.64 7.95
CA ILE A 133 20.26 -3.33 7.37
C ILE A 133 19.45 -4.04 8.46
N MET A 134 20.12 -4.69 9.43
CA MET A 134 19.43 -5.36 10.54
C MET A 134 18.70 -4.36 11.44
N ASP A 135 19.36 -3.25 11.80
CA ASP A 135 18.73 -2.16 12.55
C ASP A 135 17.54 -1.57 11.79
N GLY A 136 17.70 -1.34 10.49
CA GLY A 136 16.61 -0.91 9.62
C GLY A 136 15.43 -1.89 9.60
N LYS A 137 15.69 -3.19 9.58
CA LYS A 137 14.65 -4.24 9.66
C LYS A 137 13.94 -4.26 11.01
N ILE A 138 14.68 -4.14 12.11
CA ILE A 138 14.12 -4.10 13.47
C ILE A 138 13.24 -2.86 13.63
N ASN A 139 13.74 -1.69 13.22
CA ASN A 139 13.00 -0.44 13.26
C ASN A 139 11.73 -0.51 12.38
N ASN A 140 11.81 -1.10 11.19
CA ASN A 140 10.66 -1.30 10.33
C ASN A 140 9.60 -2.20 11.01
N ALA A 141 10.02 -3.32 11.60
CA ALA A 141 9.11 -4.21 12.34
C ALA A 141 8.46 -3.49 13.54
N GLN A 142 9.24 -2.68 14.28
CA GLN A 142 8.70 -1.88 15.39
C GLN A 142 7.66 -0.87 14.91
N VAL A 143 7.92 -0.17 13.80
CA VAL A 143 6.97 0.76 13.20
C VAL A 143 5.69 0.05 12.74
N ILE A 144 5.80 -1.13 12.14
CA ILE A 144 4.62 -1.93 11.74
C ILE A 144 3.77 -2.27 12.97
N VAL A 145 4.38 -2.72 14.06
CA VAL A 145 3.64 -3.04 15.30
C VAL A 145 2.96 -1.80 15.88
N LEU A 146 3.62 -0.64 15.86
CA LEU A 146 3.01 0.62 16.30
C LEU A 146 1.82 1.03 15.41
N ILE A 147 1.93 0.83 14.10
CA ILE A 147 0.84 1.08 13.14
C ILE A 147 -0.34 0.14 13.43
N ASP A 148 -0.09 -1.15 13.64
CA ASP A 148 -1.13 -2.12 13.94
C ASP A 148 -1.81 -1.80 15.28
N ASN A 149 -1.03 -1.44 16.31
CA ASN A 149 -1.58 -1.01 17.61
C ASN A 149 -2.43 0.26 17.47
N ALA A 150 -1.98 1.25 16.69
CA ALA A 150 -2.76 2.46 16.43
C ALA A 150 -4.05 2.14 15.66
N ARG A 151 -4.00 1.23 14.69
CA ARG A 151 -5.18 0.77 13.93
C ARG A 151 -6.18 0.05 14.84
N MET A 152 -5.71 -0.82 15.73
CA MET A 152 -6.55 -1.48 16.73
C MET A 152 -7.22 -0.47 17.66
N ALA A 153 -6.47 0.51 18.17
CA ALA A 153 -7.03 1.56 19.02
C ALA A 153 -8.11 2.39 18.30
N VAL A 154 -7.88 2.74 17.03
CA VAL A 154 -8.88 3.44 16.19
C VAL A 154 -10.15 2.60 16.03
N ASN A 155 -10.01 1.31 15.74
CA ASN A 155 -11.15 0.40 15.61
C ASN A 155 -11.92 0.28 16.93
N ASP A 156 -11.23 0.17 18.06
CA ASP A 156 -11.85 0.11 19.39
C ASP A 156 -12.63 1.38 19.71
N PHE A 157 -12.08 2.56 19.40
CA PHE A 157 -12.79 3.82 19.57
C PHE A 157 -13.97 3.96 18.60
N SER A 158 -13.83 3.51 17.36
CA SER A 158 -14.93 3.49 16.38
C SER A 158 -16.09 2.64 16.88
N LEU A 159 -15.82 1.43 17.37
CA LEU A 159 -16.84 0.53 17.91
C LEU A 159 -17.51 1.12 19.15
N LYS A 160 -16.73 1.72 20.07
CA LYS A 160 -17.29 2.42 21.23
C LYS A 160 -18.19 3.58 20.82
N TYR A 161 -17.76 4.39 19.85
CA TYR A 161 -18.54 5.49 19.33
C TYR A 161 -19.85 5.01 18.69
N GLU A 162 -19.80 3.94 17.88
CA GLU A 162 -21.00 3.36 17.28
C GLU A 162 -21.99 2.86 18.34
N ASN A 163 -21.51 2.19 19.38
CA ASN A 163 -22.33 1.72 20.49
C ASN A 163 -22.93 2.87 21.32
N GLU A 164 -22.15 3.91 21.62
CA GLU A 164 -22.66 5.10 22.31
C GLU A 164 -23.69 5.83 21.44
N GLN A 165 -23.45 5.91 20.13
CA GLN A 165 -24.37 6.53 19.18
C GLN A 165 -25.67 5.73 19.05
N SER A 166 -25.64 4.40 19.06
CA SER A 166 -26.86 3.58 19.09
C SER A 166 -27.62 3.77 20.39
N PHE A 167 -26.91 3.71 21.54
CA PHE A 167 -27.53 3.92 22.84
C PHE A 167 -28.17 5.31 22.98
N LYS A 168 -27.50 6.34 22.47
CA LYS A 168 -28.06 7.71 22.42
C LYS A 168 -29.35 7.76 21.62
N LYS A 169 -29.41 7.11 20.44
CA LYS A 169 -30.64 7.06 19.64
C LYS A 169 -31.76 6.33 20.37
N ASP A 170 -31.46 5.23 21.05
CA ASP A 170 -32.44 4.48 21.83
C ASP A 170 -33.01 5.34 22.97
N LEU A 171 -32.16 6.08 23.68
CA LEU A 171 -32.58 7.04 24.70
C LEU A 171 -33.38 8.22 24.12
N GLU A 172 -32.98 8.75 22.95
CA GLU A 172 -33.75 9.80 22.27
C GLU A 172 -35.16 9.31 21.90
N ILE A 173 -35.28 8.06 21.44
CA ILE A 173 -36.58 7.42 21.16
C ILE A 173 -37.39 7.26 22.45
N GLU A 174 -36.78 6.82 23.56
CA GLU A 174 -37.45 6.67 24.85
C GLU A 174 -37.95 8.01 25.38
N VAL A 175 -37.13 9.07 25.32
CA VAL A 175 -37.52 10.43 25.73
C VAL A 175 -38.68 10.94 24.89
N GLU A 176 -38.65 10.72 23.57
CA GLU A 176 -39.75 11.11 22.69
C GLU A 176 -41.03 10.32 22.99
N SER A 177 -40.91 9.04 23.33
CA SER A 177 -42.04 8.23 23.79
C SER A 177 -42.61 8.75 25.11
N LEU A 178 -41.77 9.13 26.07
CA LEU A 178 -42.20 9.69 27.36
C LEU A 178 -42.85 11.07 27.20
N ARG A 179 -42.42 11.87 26.23
CA ARG A 179 -43.09 13.14 25.89
C ARG A 179 -44.49 12.89 25.36
N LYS A 180 -44.66 11.91 24.47
CA LYS A 180 -45.99 11.54 23.96
C LYS A 180 -46.91 11.05 25.07
N THR A 181 -46.42 10.21 25.99
CA THR A 181 -47.25 9.76 27.12
C THR A 181 -47.61 10.91 28.06
N LEU A 182 -46.73 11.90 28.25
CA LEU A 182 -47.04 13.12 28.99
C LEU A 182 -48.11 13.95 28.30
N ASP A 183 -48.02 14.12 26.97
CA ASP A 183 -49.03 14.83 26.18
C ASP A 183 -50.40 14.11 26.26
N ASP A 184 -50.41 12.77 26.13
CA ASP A 184 -51.61 11.95 26.28
C ASP A 184 -52.24 12.10 27.68
N LEU A 185 -51.43 12.07 28.74
CA LEU A 185 -51.89 12.31 30.11
C LEU A 185 -52.43 13.72 30.29
N THR A 186 -51.80 14.72 29.65
CA THR A 186 -52.27 16.10 29.71
C THR A 186 -53.66 16.22 29.09
N ILE A 187 -53.90 15.58 27.94
CA ILE A 187 -55.23 15.51 27.32
C ILE A 187 -56.25 14.89 28.28
N VAL A 188 -55.94 13.73 28.87
CA VAL A 188 -56.82 13.04 29.83
C VAL A 188 -57.11 13.93 31.05
N THR A 189 -56.11 14.65 31.57
CA THR A 189 -56.33 15.56 32.70
C THR A 189 -57.27 16.71 32.32
N THR A 190 -57.09 17.30 31.13
CA THR A 190 -57.98 18.37 30.67
C THR A 190 -59.41 17.89 30.42
N ASP A 191 -59.59 16.67 29.93
CA ASP A 191 -60.92 16.06 29.75
C ASP A 191 -61.64 15.84 31.10
N LEU A 192 -60.91 15.32 32.10
CA LEU A 192 -61.43 15.16 33.45
C LEU A 192 -61.74 16.50 34.13
N GLU A 193 -60.90 17.52 33.93
CA GLU A 193 -61.16 18.88 34.42
C GLU A 193 -62.45 19.45 33.82
N GLN A 194 -62.68 19.25 32.52
CA GLN A 194 -63.92 19.64 31.85
C GLN A 194 -65.14 18.90 32.40
N GLU A 195 -65.03 17.60 32.67
CA GLU A 195 -66.12 16.81 33.29
C GLU A 195 -66.45 17.33 34.69
N VAL A 196 -65.43 17.62 35.51
CA VAL A 196 -65.59 18.20 36.84
C VAL A 196 -66.25 19.59 36.78
N GLU A 197 -65.83 20.44 35.85
CA GLU A 197 -66.47 21.74 35.62
C GLU A 197 -67.92 21.59 35.15
N GLY A 198 -68.20 20.61 34.29
CA GLY A 198 -69.55 20.26 33.85
C GLY A 198 -70.45 19.91 35.03
N MET A 199 -70.03 18.97 35.87
CA MET A 199 -70.76 18.58 37.08
C MET A 199 -70.95 19.76 38.06
N ARG A 200 -69.94 20.63 38.22
CA ARG A 200 -70.08 21.85 39.04
C ARG A 200 -71.13 22.80 38.50
N LYS A 201 -71.18 23.02 37.17
CA LYS A 201 -72.20 23.84 36.51
C LYS A 201 -73.60 23.25 36.72
N GLU A 202 -73.76 21.94 36.56
CA GLU A 202 -75.03 21.25 36.83
C GLU A 202 -75.50 21.42 38.28
N LEU A 203 -74.58 21.28 39.25
CA LEU A 203 -74.88 21.46 40.67
C LEU A 203 -75.38 22.90 40.96
N ILE A 204 -74.75 23.91 40.36
CA ILE A 204 -75.18 25.31 40.48
C ILE A 204 -76.58 25.49 39.86
N LEU A 205 -76.82 24.93 38.67
CA LEU A 205 -78.13 25.00 38.02
C LEU A 205 -79.22 24.33 38.85
N MET A 206 -78.96 23.15 39.42
CA MET A 206 -79.88 22.47 40.33
C MET A 206 -80.17 23.29 41.58
N LYS A 207 -79.15 23.90 42.21
CA LYS A 207 -79.33 24.77 43.37
C LYS A 207 -80.18 26.00 43.04
N LYS A 208 -79.90 26.67 41.93
CA LYS A 208 -80.68 27.83 41.47
C LYS A 208 -82.12 27.45 41.15
N HIS A 209 -82.33 26.31 40.49
CA HIS A 209 -83.67 25.79 40.23
C HIS A 209 -84.42 25.48 41.52
N HIS A 210 -83.76 24.84 42.49
CA HIS A 210 -84.34 24.57 43.80
C HIS A 210 -84.69 25.86 44.54
N GLU A 211 -83.81 26.86 44.57
CA GLU A 211 -84.05 28.18 45.16
C GLU A 211 -85.27 28.87 44.52
N GLN A 212 -85.40 28.82 43.20
CA GLN A 212 -86.58 29.33 42.50
C GLN A 212 -87.87 28.58 42.87
N GLU A 213 -87.82 27.26 43.02
CA GLU A 213 -88.98 26.48 43.46
C GLU A 213 -89.35 26.75 44.93
N VAL A 214 -88.35 26.92 45.80
CA VAL A 214 -88.53 27.35 47.18
C VAL A 214 -89.16 28.73 47.22
N GLU A 215 -88.68 29.70 46.44
CA GLU A 215 -89.26 31.06 46.33
C GLU A 215 -90.72 31.03 45.85
N LYS A 216 -91.04 30.23 44.82
CA LYS A 216 -92.42 30.03 44.36
C LYS A 216 -93.33 29.44 45.43
N ARG A 217 -92.79 28.56 46.30
CA ARG A 217 -93.52 27.99 47.45
C ARG A 217 -93.56 28.92 48.66
N HIS A 218 -92.57 29.80 48.80
CA HIS A 218 -92.45 30.79 49.87
C HIS A 218 -93.19 32.09 49.59
N ALA A 219 -93.89 32.26 48.46
CA ALA A 219 -94.87 33.32 48.27
C ALA A 219 -95.89 33.32 49.44
N PRO A 220 -95.82 34.26 50.40
CA PRO A 220 -96.59 34.13 51.63
C PRO A 220 -98.03 34.63 51.46
N ASN A 221 -98.98 33.79 51.89
CA ASN A 221 -100.14 34.26 52.64
C ASN A 221 -99.64 34.99 53.91
N ASP A 222 -99.23 36.26 53.81
CA ASP A 222 -98.83 37.06 54.97
C ASP A 222 -99.92 38.07 55.36
N PHE A 223 -100.77 37.61 56.28
CA PHE A 223 -101.59 38.45 57.15
C PHE A 223 -100.66 39.03 58.24
N LYS A 224 -99.96 40.13 57.93
CA LYS A 224 -99.03 40.79 58.86
C LYS A 224 -99.72 41.92 59.62
N VAL A 225 -100.03 41.62 60.89
CA VAL A 225 -100.67 42.52 61.88
C VAL A 225 -99.70 43.63 62.30
N ASN A 226 -100.16 44.88 62.16
CA ASN A 226 -99.54 46.09 62.69
C ASN A 226 -99.79 46.18 64.21
N VAL A 227 -98.74 46.43 65.01
CA VAL A 227 -98.88 46.86 66.41
C VAL A 227 -98.00 48.08 66.63
N LYS A 228 -98.65 49.23 66.78
CA LYS A 228 -98.07 50.49 67.29
C LYS A 228 -97.93 50.37 68.80
N VAL A 229 -96.76 50.74 69.34
CA VAL A 229 -96.57 50.94 70.78
C VAL A 229 -95.89 52.29 70.99
N ASP A 230 -96.53 53.10 71.83
CA ASP A 230 -96.25 54.51 72.10
C ASP A 230 -94.96 54.73 72.91
N THR A 231 -94.41 55.93 72.73
CA THR A 231 -93.16 56.47 73.28
C THR A 231 -93.35 57.19 74.60
N THR A 232 -92.42 57.01 75.56
CA THR A 232 -92.01 57.96 76.63
C THR A 232 -90.71 57.44 77.30
N PRO A 233 -89.91 58.24 78.04
CA PRO A 233 -89.32 59.56 77.80
C PRO A 233 -87.79 59.48 77.53
N GLY A 234 -87.19 60.54 77.00
CA GLY A 234 -85.83 60.55 76.44
C GLY A 234 -84.68 60.35 77.44
N GLU A 235 -83.85 59.33 77.19
CA GLU A 235 -82.43 59.31 77.53
C GLU A 235 -81.66 60.09 76.46
N ASP A 236 -80.58 60.77 76.85
CA ASP A 236 -79.78 61.69 76.03
C ASP A 236 -79.28 61.03 74.73
N LEU A 237 -80.12 61.04 73.68
CA LEU A 237 -79.81 60.61 72.33
C LEU A 237 -78.55 61.29 71.80
N LEU A 238 -78.30 62.53 72.21
CA LEU A 238 -77.09 63.28 71.87
C LEU A 238 -75.82 62.62 72.40
N LYS A 239 -75.86 62.03 73.61
CA LYS A 239 -74.70 61.36 74.20
C LYS A 239 -74.40 60.03 73.51
N ILE A 240 -75.44 59.26 73.21
CA ILE A 240 -75.32 58.00 72.44
C ILE A 240 -74.81 58.26 71.02
N LEU A 241 -75.29 59.34 70.37
CA LEU A 241 -74.87 59.71 69.02
C LEU A 241 -73.41 60.21 68.99
N GLU A 242 -72.98 60.91 70.04
CA GLU A 242 -71.58 61.33 70.24
C GLU A 242 -70.67 60.12 70.53
N ASP A 243 -71.08 59.20 71.40
CA ASP A 243 -70.34 57.96 71.68
C ASP A 243 -70.21 57.10 70.40
N MET A 244 -71.28 56.96 69.61
CA MET A 244 -71.21 56.27 68.31
C MET A 244 -70.24 56.97 67.35
N ARG A 245 -70.26 58.30 67.30
CA ARG A 245 -69.33 59.07 66.46
C ARG A 245 -67.88 58.83 66.88
N GLN A 246 -67.59 58.83 68.18
CA GLN A 246 -66.24 58.58 68.70
C GLN A 246 -65.76 57.16 68.39
N GLU A 247 -66.64 56.16 68.48
CA GLU A 247 -66.34 54.79 68.07
C GLU A 247 -65.98 54.70 66.58
N TYR A 248 -66.78 55.32 65.70
CA TYR A 248 -66.47 55.36 64.26
C TYR A 248 -65.17 56.11 63.96
N GLU A 249 -64.92 57.26 64.60
CA GLU A 249 -63.66 57.98 64.45
C GLU A 249 -62.46 57.13 64.93
N SER A 250 -62.63 56.34 65.99
CA SER A 250 -61.61 55.42 66.49
C SER A 250 -61.32 54.28 65.51
N ILE A 251 -62.36 53.70 64.90
CA ILE A 251 -62.24 52.64 63.90
C ILE A 251 -61.56 53.17 62.65
N ILE A 252 -61.95 54.35 62.16
CA ILE A 252 -61.33 54.98 60.99
C ILE A 252 -59.85 55.26 61.27
N LYS A 253 -59.51 55.81 62.44
CA LYS A 253 -58.10 56.04 62.82
C LYS A 253 -57.30 54.75 62.88
N LYS A 254 -57.83 53.69 63.49
CA LYS A 254 -57.19 52.36 63.52
C LYS A 254 -56.99 51.81 62.12
N LYS A 255 -58.02 51.85 61.27
CA LYS A 255 -57.93 51.39 59.87
C LYS A 255 -56.90 52.18 59.08
N HIS A 256 -56.78 53.48 59.31
CA HIS A 256 -55.79 54.30 58.62
C HIS A 256 -54.37 53.95 59.08
N GLN A 257 -54.17 53.73 60.38
CA GLN A 257 -52.90 53.26 60.94
C GLN A 257 -52.54 51.87 60.42
N ASP A 258 -53.49 50.92 60.38
CA ASP A 258 -53.29 49.57 59.86
C ASP A 258 -52.88 49.58 58.38
N LEU A 259 -53.52 50.45 57.57
CA LEU A 259 -53.16 50.65 56.17
C LEU A 259 -51.76 51.25 56.03
N ASP A 260 -51.43 52.25 56.84
CA ASP A 260 -50.10 52.88 56.82
C ASP A 260 -49.01 51.88 57.24
N THR A 261 -49.26 51.04 58.25
CA THR A 261 -48.33 49.99 58.65
C THR A 261 -48.19 48.93 57.57
N TRP A 262 -49.29 48.50 56.96
CA TRP A 262 -49.26 47.53 55.87
C TRP A 262 -48.50 48.07 54.65
N PHE A 263 -48.71 49.34 54.29
CA PHE A 263 -48.00 49.98 53.17
C PHE A 263 -46.50 50.14 53.47
N LYS A 264 -46.14 50.46 54.72
CA LYS A 264 -44.73 50.51 55.16
C LYS A 264 -44.08 49.13 55.14
N GLU A 265 -44.76 48.09 55.61
CA GLU A 265 -44.27 46.71 55.56
C GLU A 265 -44.09 46.23 54.12
N GLN A 266 -45.07 46.47 53.24
CA GLN A 266 -44.99 46.07 51.84
C GLN A 266 -43.88 46.83 51.09
N SER A 267 -43.75 48.14 51.31
CA SER A 267 -42.68 48.94 50.69
C SER A 267 -41.29 48.60 51.24
N ALA A 268 -41.18 48.22 52.52
CA ALA A 268 -39.95 47.72 53.10
C ALA A 268 -39.57 46.34 52.54
N ALA A 269 -40.53 45.41 52.41
CA ALA A 269 -40.32 44.09 51.81
C ALA A 269 -39.91 44.20 50.33
N MET A 270 -40.62 45.02 49.55
CA MET A 270 -40.29 45.32 48.16
C MET A 270 -38.91 45.99 48.05
N SER A 271 -38.60 46.92 48.94
CA SER A 271 -37.27 47.54 48.97
C SER A 271 -36.20 46.50 49.32
N GLN A 272 -36.42 45.60 50.26
CA GLN A 272 -35.46 44.57 50.65
C GLN A 272 -35.17 43.57 49.53
N GLU A 273 -36.18 43.17 48.75
CA GLU A 273 -35.99 42.35 47.53
C GLU A 273 -35.20 43.10 46.45
N VAL A 274 -35.44 44.42 46.30
CA VAL A 274 -34.72 45.27 45.34
C VAL A 274 -33.31 45.67 45.83
N THR A 275 -33.03 45.60 47.15
CA THR A 275 -31.77 46.04 47.77
C THR A 275 -30.66 44.97 47.75
N THR A 276 -30.71 43.99 46.85
CA THR A 276 -29.52 43.18 46.52
C THR A 276 -28.88 43.56 45.17
N PRO A 277 -28.63 44.86 44.87
CA PRO A 277 -28.03 45.27 43.60
C PRO A 277 -26.62 44.70 43.42
N ALA A 278 -25.92 44.37 44.51
CA ALA A 278 -24.59 43.76 44.46
C ALA A 278 -24.62 42.36 43.81
N VAL A 279 -25.64 41.54 44.10
CA VAL A 279 -25.78 40.19 43.52
C VAL A 279 -26.21 40.28 42.05
N VAL A 280 -27.07 41.24 41.72
CA VAL A 280 -27.46 41.47 40.31
C VAL A 280 -26.28 41.98 39.49
N GLN A 281 -25.45 42.87 40.05
CA GLN A 281 -24.25 43.37 39.38
C GLN A 281 -23.17 42.28 39.23
N SER A 282 -22.97 41.41 40.23
CA SER A 282 -22.04 40.28 40.11
C SER A 282 -22.50 39.29 39.05
N ASN A 283 -23.79 38.94 39.02
CA ASN A 283 -24.32 38.06 38.00
C ASN A 283 -24.21 38.68 36.60
N GLN A 284 -24.39 40.00 36.47
CA GLN A 284 -24.16 40.70 35.20
C GLN A 284 -22.69 40.68 34.78
N SER A 285 -21.74 40.91 35.69
CA SER A 285 -20.31 40.80 35.37
C SER A 285 -19.94 39.39 34.95
N ASP A 286 -20.45 38.37 35.62
CA ASP A 286 -20.20 36.96 35.30
C ASP A 286 -20.76 36.60 33.91
N ILE A 287 -21.96 37.09 33.58
CA ILE A 287 -22.53 36.94 32.23
C ILE A 287 -21.67 37.63 31.18
N HIS A 288 -21.13 38.81 31.47
CA HIS A 288 -20.24 39.52 30.55
C HIS A 288 -18.90 38.79 30.38
N GLU A 289 -18.34 38.23 31.44
CA GLU A 289 -17.14 37.40 31.38
C GLU A 289 -17.37 36.13 30.57
N LEU A 290 -18.47 35.40 30.82
CA LEU A 290 -18.85 34.23 30.02
C LEU A 290 -19.03 34.57 28.54
N LYS A 291 -19.63 35.73 28.23
CA LYS A 291 -19.75 36.17 26.83
C LYS A 291 -18.40 36.47 26.20
N ARG A 292 -17.47 37.08 26.94
CA ARG A 292 -16.10 37.32 26.44
C ARG A 292 -15.33 36.01 26.23
N THR A 293 -15.41 35.07 27.16
CA THR A 293 -14.74 33.77 27.02
C THR A 293 -15.35 32.96 25.88
N PHE A 294 -16.68 32.99 25.72
CA PHE A 294 -17.36 32.36 24.59
C PHE A 294 -16.87 32.93 23.25
N GLN A 295 -16.85 34.26 23.11
CA GLN A 295 -16.36 34.91 21.89
C GLN A 295 -14.87 34.60 21.63
N ALA A 296 -14.04 34.57 22.67
CA ALA A 296 -12.64 34.19 22.54
C ALA A 296 -12.48 32.75 22.03
N LEU A 297 -13.24 31.81 22.60
CA LEU A 297 -13.26 30.41 22.17
C LEU A 297 -13.78 30.24 20.74
N GLU A 298 -14.77 31.04 20.32
CA GLU A 298 -15.29 31.04 18.96
C GLU A 298 -14.26 31.54 17.94
N ILE A 299 -13.51 32.59 18.29
CA ILE A 299 -12.38 33.08 17.48
C ILE A 299 -11.27 32.03 17.41
N ASP A 300 -10.92 31.40 18.53
CA ASP A 300 -9.93 30.33 18.56
C ASP A 300 -10.36 29.14 17.70
N LEU A 301 -11.63 28.74 17.77
CA LEU A 301 -12.19 27.69 16.93
C LEU A 301 -12.10 28.07 15.44
N GLN A 302 -12.45 29.29 15.08
CA GLN A 302 -12.32 29.79 13.70
C GLN A 302 -10.85 29.83 13.23
N ALA A 303 -9.92 30.21 14.11
CA ALA A 303 -8.48 30.20 13.84
C ALA A 303 -7.94 28.78 13.66
N GLN A 304 -8.39 27.82 14.45
CA GLN A 304 -8.02 26.41 14.27
C GLN A 304 -8.60 25.82 12.98
N CYS A 305 -9.84 26.16 12.64
CA CYS A 305 -10.46 25.75 11.37
C CYS A 305 -9.69 26.31 10.16
N SER A 306 -9.30 27.59 10.19
CA SER A 306 -8.49 28.18 9.11
C SER A 306 -7.10 27.55 9.03
N ARG A 307 -6.46 27.27 10.18
CA ARG A 307 -5.18 26.54 10.25
C ARG A 307 -5.29 25.14 9.66
N LYS A 308 -6.34 24.39 10.00
CA LYS A 308 -6.60 23.06 9.46
C LYS A 308 -6.74 23.11 7.93
N SER A 309 -7.58 24.02 7.42
CA SER A 309 -7.77 24.19 5.98
C SER A 309 -6.47 24.54 5.25
N ALA A 310 -5.64 25.42 5.82
CA ALA A 310 -4.33 25.75 5.25
C ALA A 310 -3.39 24.54 5.20
N LEU A 311 -3.35 23.71 6.24
CA LEU A 311 -2.55 22.49 6.26
C LEU A 311 -3.05 21.43 5.27
N GLU A 312 -4.36 21.27 5.13
CA GLU A 312 -4.96 20.37 4.13
C GLU A 312 -4.64 20.82 2.71
N ASN A 313 -4.65 22.13 2.44
CA ASN A 313 -4.27 22.70 1.15
C ASN A 313 -2.78 22.51 0.85
N MET A 314 -1.89 22.75 1.82
CA MET A 314 -0.45 22.47 1.65
C MET A 314 -0.19 20.98 1.39
N LEU A 315 -0.93 20.10 2.08
CA LEU A 315 -0.83 18.66 1.88
C LEU A 315 -1.34 18.23 0.50
N SER A 316 -2.44 18.81 0.00
CA SER A 316 -2.95 18.52 -1.35
C SER A 316 -2.03 19.06 -2.44
N GLU A 317 -1.47 20.26 -2.27
CA GLU A 317 -0.50 20.86 -3.19
C GLU A 317 0.79 20.02 -3.26
N THR A 318 1.35 19.64 -2.11
CA THR A 318 2.56 18.79 -2.07
C THR A 318 2.33 17.43 -2.71
N LYS A 319 1.20 16.77 -2.41
CA LYS A 319 0.81 15.53 -3.09
C LYS A 319 0.72 15.72 -4.61
N SER A 320 0.06 16.78 -5.05
CA SER A 320 -0.09 17.09 -6.49
C SER A 320 1.27 17.28 -7.16
N ARG A 321 2.18 18.03 -6.51
CA ARG A 321 3.55 18.23 -7.00
C ARG A 321 4.30 16.90 -7.17
N TYR A 322 4.23 16.01 -6.17
CA TYR A 322 4.87 14.71 -6.26
C TYR A 322 4.23 13.81 -7.32
N THR A 323 2.91 13.87 -7.51
CA THR A 323 2.26 13.12 -8.59
C THR A 323 2.72 13.58 -9.97
N TYR A 324 2.90 14.89 -10.19
CA TYR A 324 3.45 15.41 -11.44
C TYR A 324 4.90 14.96 -11.65
N GLN A 325 5.74 15.03 -10.62
CA GLN A 325 7.12 14.55 -10.70
C GLN A 325 7.20 13.05 -11.01
N LEU A 326 6.33 12.24 -10.42
CA LEU A 326 6.26 10.82 -10.70
C LEU A 326 5.78 10.55 -12.14
N GLN A 327 4.79 11.31 -12.62
CA GLN A 327 4.31 11.21 -13.99
C GLN A 327 5.40 11.58 -15.01
N ASP A 328 6.17 12.64 -14.75
CA ASP A 328 7.29 13.05 -15.60
C ASP A 328 8.38 11.97 -15.67
N MET A 329 8.76 11.40 -14.52
CA MET A 329 9.69 10.27 -14.50
C MET A 329 9.14 9.03 -15.22
N GLN A 330 7.86 8.73 -15.07
CA GLN A 330 7.21 7.64 -15.80
C GLN A 330 7.23 7.87 -17.31
N GLN A 331 7.02 9.10 -17.78
CA GLN A 331 7.11 9.44 -19.20
C GLN A 331 8.53 9.21 -19.74
N ILE A 332 9.56 9.63 -18.99
CA ILE A 332 10.96 9.42 -19.35
C ILE A 332 11.27 7.92 -19.43
N ILE A 333 10.82 7.13 -18.44
CA ILE A 333 11.00 5.66 -18.45
C ILE A 333 10.32 5.05 -19.68
N SER A 334 9.05 5.38 -19.92
CA SER A 334 8.31 4.85 -21.07
C SER A 334 8.94 5.22 -22.41
N HIS A 335 9.50 6.42 -22.55
CA HIS A 335 10.26 6.82 -23.73
C HIS A 335 11.49 5.93 -23.96
N TYR A 336 12.32 5.72 -22.93
CA TYR A 336 13.49 4.84 -23.06
C TYR A 336 13.13 3.36 -23.26
N GLU A 337 12.03 2.89 -22.67
CA GLU A 337 11.50 1.55 -22.94
C GLU A 337 11.05 1.39 -24.40
N GLU A 338 10.45 2.42 -25.00
CA GLU A 338 10.11 2.49 -26.42
C GLU A 338 11.37 2.39 -27.30
N GLU A 339 12.40 3.18 -26.99
CA GLU A 339 13.68 3.16 -27.72
C GLU A 339 14.38 1.80 -27.62
N LEU A 340 14.40 1.19 -26.44
CA LEU A 340 14.96 -0.16 -26.24
C LEU A 340 14.17 -1.22 -27.01
N ARG A 341 12.83 -1.12 -27.04
CA ARG A 341 11.99 -2.01 -27.85
C ARG A 341 12.29 -1.84 -29.34
N HIS A 342 12.45 -0.61 -29.80
CA HIS A 342 12.78 -0.32 -31.19
C HIS A 342 14.14 -0.89 -31.60
N LEU A 343 15.19 -0.66 -30.79
CA LEU A 343 16.52 -1.20 -31.05
C LEU A 343 16.55 -2.74 -31.05
N ARG A 344 15.79 -3.39 -30.16
CA ARG A 344 15.67 -4.86 -30.17
C ARG A 344 15.03 -5.35 -31.46
N HIS A 345 13.95 -4.71 -31.91
CA HIS A 345 13.30 -5.04 -33.17
C HIS A 345 14.26 -4.89 -34.37
N ASP A 346 15.04 -3.80 -34.41
CA ASP A 346 16.04 -3.58 -35.46
C ASP A 346 17.15 -4.63 -35.45
N LEU A 347 17.63 -5.03 -34.27
CA LEU A 347 18.62 -6.11 -34.14
C LEU A 347 18.06 -7.46 -34.58
N GLU A 348 16.83 -7.79 -34.22
CA GLU A 348 16.16 -9.01 -34.67
C GLU A 348 16.00 -9.02 -36.20
N ARG A 349 15.61 -7.89 -36.77
CA ARG A 349 15.53 -7.71 -38.23
C ARG A 349 16.90 -7.93 -38.88
N GLN A 350 17.95 -7.25 -38.41
CA GLN A 350 19.30 -7.42 -38.95
C GLN A 350 19.78 -8.87 -38.84
N ASN A 351 19.53 -9.54 -37.70
CA ASN A 351 19.86 -10.94 -37.50
C ASN A 351 19.16 -11.86 -38.51
N ASN A 352 17.88 -11.60 -38.80
CA ASN A 352 17.14 -12.34 -39.81
C ASN A 352 17.71 -12.10 -41.22
N GLU A 353 18.05 -10.86 -41.57
CA GLU A 353 18.72 -10.53 -42.83
C GLU A 353 20.09 -11.26 -42.95
N TYR A 354 20.88 -11.31 -41.87
CA TYR A 354 22.14 -12.06 -41.82
C TYR A 354 21.94 -13.56 -42.00
N LYS A 355 20.91 -14.16 -41.38
CA LYS A 355 20.59 -15.59 -41.56
C LYS A 355 20.23 -15.91 -43.01
N VAL A 356 19.44 -15.05 -43.66
CA VAL A 356 19.09 -15.21 -45.09
C VAL A 356 20.34 -15.12 -45.96
N LEU A 357 21.18 -14.11 -45.74
CA LEU A 357 22.43 -13.93 -46.50
C LEU A 357 23.40 -15.10 -46.30
N LEU A 358 23.50 -15.62 -45.08
CA LEU A 358 24.28 -16.83 -44.79
C LEU A 358 23.71 -18.03 -45.55
N GLY A 359 22.39 -18.20 -45.58
CA GLY A 359 21.72 -19.23 -46.37
C GLY A 359 22.11 -19.15 -47.86
N ILE A 360 22.02 -17.97 -48.47
CA ILE A 360 22.41 -17.74 -49.87
C ILE A 360 23.91 -18.04 -50.07
N LYS A 361 24.78 -17.57 -49.18
CA LYS A 361 26.22 -17.84 -49.25
C LYS A 361 26.50 -19.35 -49.23
N THR A 362 25.90 -20.09 -48.29
CA THR A 362 26.09 -21.54 -48.21
C THR A 362 25.55 -22.27 -49.44
N HIS A 363 24.51 -21.75 -50.09
CA HIS A 363 24.00 -22.29 -51.35
C HIS A 363 24.98 -22.05 -52.50
N LEU A 364 25.47 -20.82 -52.66
CA LEU A 364 26.48 -20.47 -53.67
C LEU A 364 27.79 -21.23 -53.47
N GLU A 365 28.23 -21.45 -52.23
CA GLU A 365 29.42 -22.25 -51.92
C GLU A 365 29.25 -23.71 -52.38
N LYS A 366 28.04 -24.28 -52.25
CA LYS A 366 27.72 -25.62 -52.80
C LYS A 366 27.77 -25.61 -54.32
N GLU A 367 27.18 -24.62 -54.97
CA GLU A 367 27.22 -24.48 -56.43
C GLU A 367 28.67 -24.36 -56.94
N ILE A 368 29.50 -23.52 -56.31
CA ILE A 368 30.92 -23.39 -56.66
C ILE A 368 31.66 -24.71 -56.45
N ALA A 369 31.38 -25.44 -55.37
CA ALA A 369 31.97 -26.77 -55.16
C ALA A 369 31.57 -27.75 -56.26
N THR A 370 30.29 -27.74 -56.68
CA THR A 370 29.85 -28.56 -57.82
C THR A 370 30.49 -28.13 -59.13
N TYR A 371 30.64 -26.82 -59.39
CA TYR A 371 31.32 -26.31 -60.58
C TYR A 371 32.81 -26.70 -60.58
N ARG A 372 33.50 -26.64 -59.43
CA ARG A 372 34.89 -27.11 -59.29
C ARG A 372 35.00 -28.61 -59.54
N GLN A 373 34.08 -29.41 -58.99
CA GLN A 373 34.05 -30.85 -59.26
C GLN A 373 33.82 -31.17 -60.74
N LEU A 374 32.98 -30.40 -61.44
CA LEU A 374 32.80 -30.57 -62.90
C LEU A 374 34.04 -30.15 -63.69
N LEU A 375 34.73 -29.10 -63.26
CA LEU A 375 35.98 -28.62 -63.88
C LEU A 375 37.17 -29.56 -63.62
N GLU A 376 37.25 -30.16 -62.43
CA GLU A 376 38.23 -31.21 -62.08
C GLU A 376 37.81 -32.58 -62.66
N GLY A 377 36.52 -32.77 -62.95
CA GLY A 377 35.89 -34.00 -63.43
C GLY A 377 36.05 -34.30 -64.93
N GLU A 378 36.84 -33.53 -65.66
CA GLU A 378 37.33 -33.91 -67.00
C GLU A 378 38.84 -34.26 -66.99
N SER A 379 39.49 -34.27 -65.83
CA SER A 379 40.90 -34.64 -65.67
C SER A 379 41.15 -35.73 -64.61
N GLU A 380 40.18 -36.60 -64.34
CA GLU A 380 40.48 -37.87 -63.66
C GLU A 380 39.61 -38.98 -64.26
N GLY A 381 40.08 -39.51 -65.38
CA GLY A 381 39.67 -40.82 -65.83
C GLY A 381 40.15 -41.87 -64.84
N ILE A 382 39.21 -42.68 -64.36
CA ILE A 382 39.37 -44.06 -63.88
C ILE A 382 40.07 -44.16 -62.49
N ILE A 383 39.29 -44.52 -61.46
CA ILE A 383 39.49 -45.70 -60.60
C ILE A 383 38.42 -45.71 -59.49
N GLU A 384 37.54 -46.71 -59.61
CA GLU A 384 36.94 -47.55 -58.56
C GLU A 384 36.02 -46.96 -57.45
N ASP A 385 34.79 -47.45 -57.57
CA ASP A 385 34.04 -48.15 -56.51
C ASP A 385 33.34 -47.35 -55.41
N SER A 386 32.06 -47.10 -55.68
CA SER A 386 30.97 -47.85 -55.04
C SER A 386 31.22 -48.32 -53.60
N LYS A 387 30.97 -47.46 -52.61
CA LYS A 387 30.52 -47.90 -51.28
C LYS A 387 29.40 -47.00 -50.76
N SER A 388 28.19 -47.35 -51.16
CA SER A 388 26.97 -47.12 -50.39
C SER A 388 27.07 -47.85 -49.06
N SER A 389 27.47 -47.14 -48.00
CA SER A 389 27.32 -47.62 -46.62
C SER A 389 26.15 -46.90 -45.98
N VAL A 390 25.03 -47.60 -46.01
CA VAL A 390 23.83 -47.42 -45.19
C VAL A 390 24.23 -47.10 -43.74
N LYS A 391 23.88 -45.91 -43.25
CA LYS A 391 23.85 -45.61 -41.82
C LYS A 391 22.41 -45.47 -41.35
N VAL A 392 21.90 -46.61 -40.89
CA VAL A 392 21.03 -46.83 -39.73
C VAL A 392 20.21 -45.61 -39.27
N SER A 393 18.89 -45.69 -39.50
CA SER A 393 17.90 -44.87 -38.81
C SER A 393 17.98 -45.12 -37.31
N THR A 394 18.55 -44.17 -36.57
CA THR A 394 18.39 -44.12 -35.12
C THR A 394 17.21 -43.20 -34.82
N ALA A 395 16.24 -43.73 -34.07
CA ALA A 395 14.99 -43.07 -33.72
C ALA A 395 15.20 -41.66 -33.13
N PRO A 396 14.28 -40.70 -33.37
CA PRO A 396 14.42 -39.33 -32.87
C PRO A 396 14.35 -39.33 -31.34
N LYS A 397 15.46 -38.98 -30.69
CA LYS A 397 15.51 -38.74 -29.24
C LYS A 397 15.01 -37.34 -28.95
N ILE A 398 13.92 -37.22 -28.21
CA ILE A 398 13.38 -35.94 -27.76
C ILE A 398 14.05 -35.59 -26.43
N LYS A 399 14.69 -34.43 -26.35
CA LYS A 399 15.28 -33.90 -25.12
C LYS A 399 14.27 -32.97 -24.47
N ALA A 400 13.74 -33.37 -23.31
CA ALA A 400 12.88 -32.52 -22.52
C ALA A 400 13.76 -31.73 -21.52
N ILE A 401 13.68 -30.40 -21.60
CA ILE A 401 14.40 -29.49 -20.70
C ILE A 401 13.36 -28.95 -19.72
N THR A 402 13.47 -29.33 -18.45
CA THR A 402 12.66 -28.75 -17.36
C THR A 402 13.51 -27.69 -16.66
N GLN A 403 12.97 -26.47 -16.60
CA GLN A 403 13.65 -25.31 -16.05
C GLN A 403 12.80 -24.72 -14.92
N GLU A 404 13.38 -24.62 -13.72
CA GLU A 404 12.76 -23.94 -12.60
C GLU A 404 13.42 -22.58 -12.39
N SER A 405 12.61 -21.53 -12.41
CA SER A 405 13.05 -20.15 -12.20
C SER A 405 12.34 -19.53 -11.01
N ILE A 406 13.10 -18.93 -10.10
CA ILE A 406 12.57 -18.10 -9.02
C ILE A 406 13.10 -16.68 -9.27
N ASN A 407 12.20 -15.69 -9.31
CA ASN A 407 12.51 -14.27 -9.53
C ASN A 407 13.35 -13.99 -10.80
N GLY A 408 13.05 -14.68 -11.91
CA GLY A 408 13.71 -14.47 -13.20
C GLY A 408 15.15 -15.01 -13.30
N ARG A 409 15.67 -15.67 -12.26
CA ARG A 409 16.96 -16.37 -12.30
C ARG A 409 16.75 -17.87 -12.36
N ILE A 410 17.44 -18.53 -13.28
CA ILE A 410 17.38 -19.98 -13.48
C ILE A 410 18.22 -20.64 -12.39
N VAL A 411 17.58 -21.41 -11.51
CA VAL A 411 18.27 -22.04 -10.35
C VAL A 411 18.63 -23.49 -10.66
N LEU A 412 17.82 -24.19 -11.44
CA LEU A 412 18.05 -25.58 -11.85
C LEU A 412 17.63 -25.78 -13.31
N SER A 413 18.51 -26.43 -14.08
CA SER A 413 18.24 -26.89 -15.43
C SER A 413 18.61 -28.36 -15.51
N GLN A 414 17.62 -29.21 -15.76
CA GLN A 414 17.81 -30.65 -15.89
C GLN A 414 17.33 -31.11 -17.26
N VAL A 415 18.17 -31.88 -17.95
CA VAL A 415 17.92 -32.39 -19.30
C VAL A 415 17.72 -33.90 -19.20
N ASN A 416 16.49 -34.36 -19.41
CA ASN A 416 16.16 -35.78 -19.39
C ASN A 416 15.96 -36.27 -20.83
N GLU A 417 16.69 -37.32 -21.22
CA GLU A 417 16.54 -37.98 -22.51
C GLU A 417 15.47 -39.09 -22.41
N ILE A 418 14.32 -38.89 -23.05
CA ILE A 418 13.27 -39.90 -23.09
C ILE A 418 13.36 -40.61 -24.45
N GLN A 419 13.51 -41.94 -24.41
CA GLN A 419 13.39 -42.77 -25.61
C GLN A 419 11.91 -42.96 -25.94
N LYS A 420 11.49 -42.54 -27.12
CA LYS A 420 10.13 -42.80 -27.62
C LYS A 420 10.05 -44.28 -28.01
N SER A 421 9.41 -45.11 -27.18
CA SER A 421 8.99 -46.45 -27.59
C SER A 421 7.93 -46.29 -28.68
N VAL A 422 8.12 -46.99 -29.81
CA VAL A 422 7.12 -47.11 -30.89
C VAL A 422 5.96 -47.95 -30.41
#